data_AF-A0A3D2VA51-F1
#
_entry.id   AF-A0A3D2VA51-F1
#
_cell.length_a   1.000
_cell.length_b   1.000
_cell.length_c   1.000
_cell.angle_alpha   90.00
_cell.angle_beta   90.00
_cell.angle_gamma   90.00
#
_symmetry.space_group_name_H-M   'P 1'
#
loop_
_entity.id
_entity.type
_entity.pdbx_description
1 polymer ?
#
loop_
_entity_poly.entity_id
_entity_poly.type
_entity_poly.pdbx_seq_one_letter_code
_entity_poly.pdbx_strand_id
1 'polypeptide(L)'
;LQQAFLAAVASEILESSAELVAVYSAFDPESIDTISFITLDERLGRLTARDLKKLETSVPLKTLRAVVDLAVEIGREGREAKPVGTLFVVGDHRRVLEECHPGGFDPVKGYGRKERSLLEGRVRDAIKEIAQLDGAFVVAADGTIERACQIIQTTADNITLSKGLGSRHWAAASISRATRAISVCVSESNGTVRIFQNGEVVLRIEPMRRAMKWQELEFEPPIGQES
;
A
#
# COMPACT_ATOMS: atom_id res chain seq x y z
N LEU A 1 13.57 -17.10 -11.63
CA LEU A 1 14.13 -15.76 -11.31
C LEU A 1 14.11 -15.42 -9.81
N GLN A 2 12.95 -15.38 -9.13
CA GLN A 2 12.87 -14.96 -7.71
C GLN A 2 13.71 -15.81 -6.74
N GLN A 3 13.77 -17.13 -6.96
CA GLN A 3 14.61 -18.03 -6.16
C GLN A 3 16.11 -17.78 -6.35
N ALA A 4 16.53 -17.34 -7.54
CA ALA A 4 17.91 -16.97 -7.82
C ALA A 4 18.31 -15.71 -7.05
N PHE A 5 17.42 -14.71 -6.95
CA PHE A 5 17.67 -13.52 -6.13
C PHE A 5 17.79 -13.86 -4.64
N LEU A 6 16.89 -14.70 -4.12
CA LEU A 6 16.98 -15.15 -2.73
C LEU A 6 18.29 -15.90 -2.45
N ALA A 7 18.72 -16.76 -3.37
CA ALA A 7 19.98 -17.49 -3.24
C ALA A 7 21.19 -16.55 -3.33
N ALA A 8 21.17 -15.57 -4.22
CA ALA A 8 22.26 -14.60 -4.40
C ALA A 8 22.42 -13.69 -3.17
N VAL A 9 21.31 -13.23 -2.59
CA VAL A 9 21.34 -12.47 -1.33
C VAL A 9 21.77 -13.34 -0.15
N ALA A 10 21.27 -14.59 -0.07
CA ALA A 10 21.67 -15.52 0.99
C ALA A 10 23.15 -15.93 0.91
N SER A 11 23.74 -15.87 -0.29
CA SER A 11 25.15 -16.16 -0.54
C SER A 11 26.02 -14.91 -0.50
N GLU A 12 25.47 -13.76 -0.08
CA GLU A 12 26.16 -12.45 0.01
C GLU A 12 26.75 -11.96 -1.33
N ILE A 13 26.25 -12.47 -2.46
CA ILE A 13 26.65 -12.06 -3.81
C ILE A 13 25.99 -10.73 -4.18
N LEU A 14 24.77 -10.50 -3.67
CA LEU A 14 23.99 -9.28 -3.90
C LEU A 14 23.55 -8.68 -2.57
N GLU A 15 23.67 -7.37 -2.44
CA GLU A 15 23.06 -6.62 -1.34
C GLU A 15 21.54 -6.58 -1.49
N SER A 16 20.81 -6.54 -0.38
CA SER A 16 19.34 -6.47 -0.40
C SER A 16 18.78 -5.19 -1.02
N SER A 17 19.61 -4.15 -1.18
CA SER A 17 19.31 -2.87 -1.84
C SER A 17 19.82 -2.78 -3.27
N ALA A 18 20.38 -3.86 -3.85
CA ALA A 18 20.98 -3.78 -5.17
C ALA A 18 19.93 -3.59 -6.27
N GLU A 19 20.25 -2.71 -7.21
CA GLU A 19 19.57 -2.56 -8.48
C GLU A 19 20.20 -3.52 -9.50
N LEU A 20 19.37 -4.33 -10.15
CA LEU A 20 19.85 -5.36 -11.06
C LEU A 20 19.05 -5.41 -12.37
N VAL A 21 19.77 -5.69 -13.45
CA VAL A 21 19.19 -6.03 -14.74
C VAL A 21 19.16 -7.54 -14.84
N ALA A 22 17.95 -8.11 -14.83
CA ALA A 22 17.75 -9.53 -15.07
C ALA A 22 17.42 -9.78 -16.53
N VAL A 23 18.16 -10.71 -17.13
CA VAL A 23 17.99 -11.17 -18.50
C VAL A 23 17.57 -12.64 -18.42
N TYR A 24 16.39 -12.97 -18.96
CA TYR A 24 15.81 -14.31 -18.81
C TYR A 24 14.76 -14.60 -19.89
N SER A 25 14.37 -15.87 -19.96
CA SER A 25 13.29 -16.40 -20.80
C SER A 25 11.96 -16.34 -20.04
N ALA A 26 11.08 -15.41 -20.39
CA ALA A 26 9.75 -15.27 -19.77
C ALA A 26 8.63 -15.91 -20.60
N PHE A 27 8.79 -16.00 -21.92
CA PHE A 27 7.78 -16.48 -22.86
C PHE A 27 8.25 -17.67 -23.69
N ASP A 28 9.51 -17.68 -24.12
CA ASP A 28 10.16 -18.74 -24.88
C ASP A 28 11.31 -19.36 -24.06
N PRO A 29 11.19 -20.61 -23.60
CA PRO A 29 12.22 -21.29 -22.82
C PRO A 29 13.56 -21.48 -23.55
N GLU A 30 13.57 -21.45 -24.88
CA GLU A 30 14.76 -21.72 -25.70
C GLU A 30 15.53 -20.45 -26.08
N SER A 31 14.94 -19.26 -25.86
CA SER A 31 15.57 -17.98 -26.18
C SER A 31 15.46 -16.98 -25.04
N ILE A 32 16.47 -16.12 -24.91
CA ILE A 32 16.39 -14.97 -24.00
C ILE A 32 15.49 -13.94 -24.68
N ASP A 33 14.31 -13.73 -24.11
CA ASP A 33 13.28 -12.85 -24.69
C ASP A 33 12.95 -11.65 -23.80
N THR A 34 13.46 -11.61 -22.56
CA THR A 34 13.03 -10.63 -21.55
C THR A 34 14.23 -10.03 -20.83
N ILE A 35 14.23 -8.70 -20.77
CA ILE A 35 15.11 -7.90 -19.91
C ILE A 35 14.24 -7.15 -18.92
N SER A 36 14.59 -7.18 -17.64
CA SER A 36 13.89 -6.46 -16.58
C SER A 36 14.89 -5.74 -15.69
N PHE A 37 14.69 -4.44 -15.50
CA PHE A 37 15.33 -3.70 -14.40
C PHE A 37 14.56 -3.96 -13.11
N ILE A 38 15.26 -4.28 -12.03
CA ILE A 38 14.69 -4.78 -10.77
C ILE A 38 15.45 -4.15 -9.62
N THR A 39 14.72 -3.49 -8.73
CA THR A 39 15.19 -3.08 -7.41
C THR A 39 14.91 -4.25 -6.43
N LEU A 40 15.94 -4.80 -5.77
CA LEU A 40 15.78 -5.99 -4.91
C LEU A 40 14.93 -5.74 -3.66
N ASP A 41 15.00 -4.53 -3.13
CA ASP A 41 14.19 -4.04 -2.01
C ASP A 41 12.68 -4.11 -2.33
N GLU A 42 12.28 -3.85 -3.57
CA GLU A 42 10.90 -3.97 -4.06
C GLU A 42 10.44 -5.43 -4.22
N ARG A 43 11.32 -6.34 -4.67
CA ARG A 43 10.96 -7.74 -4.98
C ARG A 43 11.02 -8.70 -3.79
N LEU A 44 11.75 -8.36 -2.74
CA LEU A 44 11.97 -9.22 -1.58
C LEU A 44 10.94 -8.99 -0.47
N GLY A 45 9.63 -8.96 -0.76
CA GLY A 45 8.52 -8.78 0.21
C GLY A 45 8.49 -9.70 1.46
N ARG A 46 9.50 -10.54 1.70
CA ARG A 46 9.87 -11.09 3.02
C ARG A 46 10.49 -10.04 3.96
N LEU A 47 10.94 -8.90 3.45
CA LEU A 47 11.45 -7.75 4.21
C LEU A 47 10.34 -7.11 5.05
N THR A 48 9.13 -6.91 4.51
CA THR A 48 8.02 -6.31 5.26
C THR A 48 7.74 -7.05 6.57
N ALA A 49 7.71 -8.38 6.60
CA ALA A 49 7.47 -9.09 7.87
C ALA A 49 8.58 -8.90 8.92
N ARG A 50 9.85 -8.72 8.52
CA ARG A 50 10.95 -8.40 9.45
C ARG A 50 10.93 -6.93 9.86
N ASP A 51 10.64 -6.03 8.94
CA ASP A 51 10.60 -4.59 9.22
C ASP A 51 9.37 -4.21 10.04
N LEU A 52 8.22 -4.85 9.79
CA LEU A 52 7.02 -4.73 10.62
C LEU A 52 7.23 -5.26 12.04
N LYS A 53 8.12 -6.25 12.24
CA LYS A 53 8.50 -6.73 13.59
C LYS A 53 9.36 -5.74 14.35
N LYS A 54 10.08 -4.84 13.67
CA LYS A 54 10.90 -3.79 14.30
C LYS A 54 10.07 -2.60 14.78
N LEU A 55 8.81 -2.49 14.32
CA LEU A 55 7.90 -1.45 14.79
C LEU A 55 7.52 -1.71 16.24
N GLU A 56 7.80 -0.75 17.11
CA GLU A 56 7.43 -0.81 18.52
C GLU A 56 5.92 -0.54 18.66
N THR A 57 5.08 -1.57 18.51
CA THR A 57 3.63 -1.42 18.49
C THR A 57 2.92 -2.50 19.31
N SER A 58 1.74 -2.13 19.83
CA SER A 58 0.81 -3.08 20.47
C SER A 58 -0.03 -3.86 19.46
N VAL A 59 0.04 -3.52 18.18
CA VAL A 59 -0.69 -4.21 17.12
C VAL A 59 -0.02 -5.54 16.80
N PRO A 60 -0.76 -6.68 16.86
CA PRO A 60 -0.25 -7.97 16.44
C PRO A 60 0.27 -7.97 15.00
N LEU A 61 1.43 -8.62 14.77
CA LEU A 61 2.05 -8.72 13.46
C LEU A 61 1.10 -9.27 12.38
N LYS A 62 0.23 -10.22 12.74
CA LYS A 62 -0.78 -10.80 11.83
C LYS A 62 -1.72 -9.73 11.28
N THR A 63 -2.22 -8.85 12.14
CA THR A 63 -3.13 -7.76 11.77
C THR A 63 -2.40 -6.74 10.91
N LEU A 64 -1.22 -6.30 11.35
CA LEU A 64 -0.45 -5.30 10.64
C LEU A 64 -0.06 -5.77 9.24
N ARG A 65 0.36 -7.04 9.12
CA ARG A 65 0.62 -7.67 7.83
C ARG A 65 -0.62 -7.71 6.94
N ALA A 66 -1.78 -8.10 7.47
CA ALA A 66 -3.01 -8.15 6.68
C ALA A 66 -3.41 -6.76 6.14
N VAL A 67 -3.21 -5.70 6.92
CA VAL A 67 -3.48 -4.31 6.47
C VAL A 67 -2.46 -3.87 5.42
N VAL A 68 -1.17 -4.12 5.64
CA VAL A 68 -0.12 -3.72 4.70
C VAL A 68 -0.23 -4.47 3.38
N ASP A 69 -0.48 -5.78 3.42
CA ASP A 69 -0.68 -6.60 2.22
C ASP A 69 -1.89 -6.07 1.42
N LEU A 70 -3.00 -5.77 2.10
CA LEU A 70 -4.18 -5.15 1.47
C LEU A 70 -3.86 -3.77 0.87
N ALA A 71 -3.11 -2.93 1.58
CA ALA A 71 -2.72 -1.61 1.08
C ALA A 71 -1.84 -1.70 -0.17
N VAL A 72 -0.93 -2.68 -0.22
CA VAL A 72 -0.09 -2.95 -1.41
C VAL A 72 -0.96 -3.46 -2.56
N GLU A 73 -1.92 -4.34 -2.30
CA GLU A 73 -2.88 -4.79 -3.31
C GLU A 73 -3.69 -3.62 -3.88
N ILE A 74 -4.22 -2.74 -3.03
CA ILE A 74 -4.95 -1.52 -3.45
C ILE A 74 -4.05 -0.60 -4.28
N GLY A 75 -2.81 -0.34 -3.83
CA GLY A 75 -1.87 0.52 -4.55
C GLY A 75 -1.46 -0.04 -5.92
N ARG A 76 -1.44 -1.37 -6.05
CA ARG A 76 -1.09 -2.08 -7.29
C ARG A 76 -2.26 -2.23 -8.26
N GLU A 77 -3.41 -2.67 -7.76
CA GLU A 77 -4.59 -2.96 -8.57
C GLU A 77 -5.33 -1.68 -8.95
N GLY A 78 -5.41 -0.75 -7.99
CA GLY A 78 -6.21 0.45 -8.15
C GLY A 78 -7.67 0.14 -8.49
N ARG A 79 -8.33 1.09 -9.17
CA ARG A 79 -9.67 0.92 -9.74
C ARG A 79 -9.67 1.50 -11.15
N GLU A 80 -10.22 0.77 -12.12
CA GLU A 80 -10.25 1.19 -13.52
C GLU A 80 -8.85 1.57 -14.06
N ALA A 81 -7.83 0.80 -13.67
CA ALA A 81 -6.41 1.03 -13.99
C ALA A 81 -5.79 2.33 -13.44
N LYS A 82 -6.45 3.01 -12.49
CA LYS A 82 -5.92 4.17 -11.77
C LYS A 82 -5.62 3.82 -10.31
N PRO A 83 -4.49 4.26 -9.74
CA PRO A 83 -4.22 4.02 -8.33
C PRO A 83 -5.28 4.71 -7.47
N VAL A 84 -5.63 4.08 -6.35
CA VAL A 84 -6.61 4.60 -5.40
C VAL A 84 -5.90 4.98 -4.12
N GLY A 85 -6.06 6.22 -3.68
CA GLY A 85 -5.53 6.70 -2.41
C GLY A 85 -6.38 6.17 -1.26
N THR A 86 -5.75 5.55 -0.27
CA THR A 86 -6.46 4.93 0.85
C THR A 86 -5.68 5.11 2.14
N LEU A 87 -6.38 5.28 3.26
CA LEU A 87 -5.75 5.42 4.58
C LEU A 87 -6.33 4.40 5.55
N PHE A 88 -5.46 3.61 6.18
CA PHE A 88 -5.79 2.75 7.30
C PHE A 88 -5.12 3.29 8.56
N VAL A 89 -5.83 3.28 9.70
CA VAL A 89 -5.28 3.60 11.02
C VAL A 89 -5.54 2.41 11.93
N VAL A 90 -4.47 1.78 12.41
CA VAL A 90 -4.51 0.45 13.04
C VAL A 90 -4.05 0.53 14.49
N GLY A 91 -4.86 -0.01 15.40
CA GLY A 91 -4.62 0.06 16.84
C GLY A 91 -5.14 1.36 17.46
N ASP A 92 -5.14 1.42 18.79
CA ASP A 92 -5.65 2.56 19.60
C ASP A 92 -7.00 3.14 19.12
N HIS A 93 -7.85 2.29 18.53
CA HIS A 93 -9.02 2.69 17.73
C HIS A 93 -10.00 3.59 18.49
N ARG A 94 -10.12 3.45 19.81
CA ARG A 94 -11.00 4.31 20.62
C ARG A 94 -10.52 5.76 20.61
N ARG A 95 -9.23 5.97 20.89
CA ARG A 95 -8.61 7.29 20.84
C ARG A 95 -8.59 7.86 19.43
N VAL A 96 -8.31 7.00 18.43
CA VAL A 96 -8.39 7.41 17.02
C VAL A 96 -9.79 7.92 16.66
N LEU A 97 -10.84 7.29 17.17
CA LEU A 97 -12.22 7.71 16.91
C LEU A 97 -12.62 9.01 17.62
N GLU A 98 -11.95 9.38 18.72
CA GLU A 98 -12.13 10.68 19.37
C GLU A 98 -11.55 11.82 18.52
N GLU A 99 -10.52 11.51 17.73
CA GLU A 99 -9.83 12.41 16.80
C GLU A 99 -10.46 12.42 15.39
N CYS A 100 -11.56 11.69 15.21
CA CYS A 100 -12.23 11.51 13.92
C CYS A 100 -13.68 11.97 13.99
N HIS A 101 -14.21 12.36 12.83
CA HIS A 101 -15.65 12.41 12.62
C HIS A 101 -16.04 11.67 11.33
N PRO A 102 -17.29 11.19 11.21
CA PRO A 102 -17.77 10.62 9.96
C PRO A 102 -17.70 11.66 8.84
N GLY A 103 -17.11 11.30 7.70
CA GLY A 103 -17.12 12.10 6.47
C GLY A 103 -18.39 11.90 5.64
N GLY A 104 -19.18 10.87 5.95
CA GLY A 104 -20.38 10.51 5.23
C GLY A 104 -20.96 9.17 5.69
N PHE A 105 -21.51 8.41 4.74
CA PHE A 105 -22.00 7.06 4.98
C PHE A 105 -20.86 6.11 5.35
N ASP A 106 -21.01 5.38 6.45
CA ASP A 106 -20.06 4.37 6.90
C ASP A 106 -20.49 2.99 6.38
N PRO A 107 -19.84 2.47 5.31
CA PRO A 107 -20.22 1.21 4.67
C PRO A 107 -20.02 -0.02 5.53
N VAL A 108 -19.29 0.08 6.66
CA VAL A 108 -19.12 -1.05 7.58
C VAL A 108 -20.06 -0.96 8.78
N LYS A 109 -20.81 0.14 8.94
CA LYS A 109 -21.71 0.27 10.08
C LYS A 109 -22.85 -0.73 10.03
N GLY A 110 -23.11 -1.41 11.15
CA GLY A 110 -24.20 -2.38 11.31
C GLY A 110 -23.81 -3.83 11.07
N TYR A 111 -22.66 -4.10 10.45
CA TYR A 111 -22.17 -5.48 10.27
C TYR A 111 -21.56 -6.07 11.55
N GLY A 112 -21.65 -7.40 11.70
CA GLY A 112 -21.01 -8.11 12.80
C GLY A 112 -19.48 -8.03 12.72
N ARG A 113 -18.77 -8.26 13.84
CA ARG A 113 -17.29 -8.18 13.88
C ARG A 113 -16.62 -9.11 12.85
N LYS A 114 -17.15 -10.34 12.67
CA LYS A 114 -16.63 -11.31 11.69
C LYS A 114 -16.74 -10.82 10.24
N GLU A 115 -17.79 -10.06 9.93
CA GLU A 115 -18.04 -9.51 8.59
C GLU A 115 -17.22 -8.26 8.30
N ARG A 116 -16.45 -7.79 9.29
CA ARG A 116 -15.56 -6.63 9.21
C ARG A 116 -14.12 -6.98 9.57
N SER A 117 -13.80 -8.26 9.68
CA SER A 117 -12.46 -8.71 10.02
C SER A 117 -11.60 -8.76 8.77
N LEU A 118 -10.51 -7.98 8.76
CA LEU A 118 -9.50 -8.01 7.70
C LEU A 118 -8.72 -9.32 7.64
N LEU A 119 -8.94 -10.25 8.59
CA LEU A 119 -8.40 -11.60 8.51
C LEU A 119 -9.14 -12.46 7.48
N GLU A 120 -10.39 -12.11 7.18
CA GLU A 120 -11.21 -12.79 6.18
C GLU A 120 -10.93 -12.25 4.77
N GLY A 121 -10.59 -13.13 3.83
CA GLY A 121 -10.28 -12.74 2.43
C GLY A 121 -11.41 -11.98 1.75
N ARG A 122 -12.65 -12.48 1.89
CA ARG A 122 -13.85 -11.84 1.33
C ARG A 122 -14.06 -10.39 1.81
N VAL A 123 -13.66 -10.10 3.06
CA VAL A 123 -13.79 -8.75 3.61
C VAL A 123 -12.74 -7.86 2.95
N ARG A 124 -11.49 -8.34 2.82
CA ARG A 124 -10.44 -7.60 2.11
C ARG A 124 -10.84 -7.25 0.67
N ASP A 125 -11.44 -8.20 -0.05
CA ASP A 125 -11.95 -7.95 -1.42
C ASP A 125 -13.04 -6.87 -1.42
N ALA A 126 -14.01 -6.94 -0.49
CA ALA A 126 -15.04 -5.90 -0.37
C ALA A 126 -14.47 -4.52 0.02
N ILE A 127 -13.42 -4.48 0.85
CA ILE A 127 -12.75 -3.22 1.21
C ILE A 127 -12.08 -2.57 0.00
N LYS A 128 -11.53 -3.34 -0.95
CA LYS A 128 -10.96 -2.77 -2.19
C LYS A 128 -12.00 -1.98 -2.99
N GLU A 129 -13.23 -2.48 -3.07
CA GLU A 129 -14.32 -1.81 -3.80
C GLU A 129 -14.69 -0.44 -3.20
N ILE A 130 -14.56 -0.30 -1.88
CA ILE A 130 -14.87 0.93 -1.16
C ILE A 130 -13.62 1.76 -0.79
N ALA A 131 -12.42 1.33 -1.17
CA ALA A 131 -11.15 1.97 -0.81
C ALA A 131 -10.98 3.38 -1.39
N GLN A 132 -11.77 3.70 -2.43
CA GLN A 132 -11.85 5.00 -3.08
C GLN A 132 -12.67 6.05 -2.32
N LEU A 133 -13.42 5.63 -1.30
CA LEU A 133 -14.20 6.55 -0.50
C LEU A 133 -13.27 7.43 0.33
N ASP A 134 -13.72 8.65 0.61
CA ASP A 134 -12.89 9.61 1.33
C ASP A 134 -12.83 9.32 2.83
N GLY A 135 -11.69 9.62 3.43
CA GLY A 135 -11.38 9.34 4.83
C GLY A 135 -10.59 8.05 5.08
N ALA A 136 -10.51 7.68 6.36
CA ALA A 136 -9.72 6.57 6.85
C ALA A 136 -10.60 5.38 7.26
N PHE A 137 -10.05 4.18 7.09
CA PHE A 137 -10.49 2.97 7.77
C PHE A 137 -9.83 2.91 9.16
N VAL A 138 -10.64 2.90 10.21
CA VAL A 138 -10.16 2.71 11.59
C VAL A 138 -10.25 1.23 11.94
N VAL A 139 -9.11 0.62 12.19
CA VAL A 139 -8.93 -0.82 12.40
C VAL A 139 -8.49 -1.10 13.83
N ALA A 140 -9.20 -1.95 14.54
CA ALA A 140 -8.79 -2.43 15.85
C ALA A 140 -7.56 -3.34 15.76
N ALA A 141 -6.86 -3.53 16.89
CA ALA A 141 -5.67 -4.38 16.95
C ALA A 141 -5.94 -5.85 16.56
N ASP A 142 -7.18 -6.33 16.73
CA ASP A 142 -7.58 -7.69 16.33
C ASP A 142 -7.87 -7.83 14.82
N GLY A 143 -7.78 -6.74 14.06
CA GLY A 143 -8.05 -6.71 12.61
C GLY A 143 -9.50 -6.42 12.25
N THR A 144 -10.37 -6.12 13.21
CA THR A 144 -11.74 -5.67 12.93
C THR A 144 -11.75 -4.22 12.47
N ILE A 145 -12.42 -3.91 11.36
CA ILE A 145 -12.69 -2.53 10.96
C ILE A 145 -13.83 -2.01 11.84
N GLU A 146 -13.49 -1.04 12.69
CA GLU A 146 -14.45 -0.42 13.60
C GLU A 146 -15.31 0.60 12.86
N ARG A 147 -14.70 1.41 11.97
CA ARG A 147 -15.38 2.38 11.10
C ARG A 147 -14.64 2.59 9.79
N ALA A 148 -15.38 2.98 8.76
CA ALA A 148 -14.86 3.48 7.49
C ALA A 148 -15.25 4.96 7.27
N CYS A 149 -14.67 5.58 6.26
CA CYS A 149 -14.96 6.98 5.88
C CYS A 149 -14.79 7.98 7.03
N GLN A 150 -13.78 7.81 7.87
CA GLN A 150 -13.52 8.71 9.00
C GLN A 150 -12.56 9.82 8.60
N ILE A 151 -12.97 11.07 8.79
CA ILE A 151 -12.12 12.25 8.56
C ILE A 151 -11.36 12.54 9.85
N ILE A 152 -10.04 12.56 9.75
CA ILE A 152 -9.14 12.84 10.85
C ILE A 152 -9.06 14.36 11.05
N GLN A 153 -9.38 14.82 12.25
CA GLN A 153 -9.30 16.22 12.67
C GLN A 153 -8.33 16.37 13.85
N THR A 154 -7.11 15.89 13.65
CA THR A 154 -6.07 16.01 14.66
C THR A 154 -5.23 17.27 14.44
N THR A 155 -5.09 18.07 15.48
CA THR A 155 -4.09 19.14 15.55
C THR A 155 -2.80 18.52 16.10
N ALA A 156 -1.80 18.33 15.25
CA ALA A 156 -0.53 17.74 15.68
C ALA A 156 0.63 18.69 15.37
N ASP A 157 1.31 19.12 16.42
CA ASP A 157 2.47 19.99 16.35
C ASP A 157 3.71 19.21 15.86
N ASN A 158 4.63 19.93 15.21
CA ASN A 158 5.95 19.43 14.81
C ASN A 158 5.93 18.20 13.89
N ILE A 159 5.02 18.16 12.91
CA ILE A 159 5.08 17.18 11.82
C ILE A 159 5.85 17.77 10.66
N THR A 160 6.94 17.12 10.28
CA THR A 160 7.71 17.48 9.09
C THR A 160 7.49 16.40 8.03
N LEU A 161 6.63 16.70 7.05
CA LEU A 161 6.42 15.85 5.88
C LEU A 161 7.30 16.31 4.74
N SER A 162 7.87 15.36 3.98
CA SER A 162 8.58 15.66 2.74
C SER A 162 7.67 16.38 1.75
N LYS A 163 8.24 17.28 0.94
CA LYS A 163 7.51 17.95 -0.14
C LYS A 163 6.88 16.91 -1.08
N GLY A 164 5.66 17.18 -1.54
CA GLY A 164 4.90 16.30 -2.44
C GLY A 164 3.98 15.28 -1.76
N LEU A 165 3.89 15.29 -0.42
CA LEU A 165 2.93 14.47 0.32
C LEU A 165 1.61 15.24 0.53
N GLY A 166 0.51 14.67 0.02
CA GLY A 166 -0.83 15.27 0.08
C GLY A 166 -1.57 15.11 1.42
N SER A 167 -2.85 15.51 1.45
CA SER A 167 -3.71 15.57 2.65
C SER A 167 -3.79 14.24 3.42
N ARG A 168 -3.94 13.10 2.75
CA ARG A 168 -3.99 11.77 3.42
C ARG A 168 -2.69 11.41 4.13
N HIS A 169 -1.54 11.80 3.58
CA HIS A 169 -0.25 11.60 4.25
C HIS A 169 -0.12 12.49 5.48
N TRP A 170 -0.63 13.72 5.40
CA TRP A 170 -0.68 14.62 6.55
C TRP A 170 -1.57 14.06 7.66
N ALA A 171 -2.77 13.58 7.32
CA ALA A 171 -3.68 12.92 8.24
C ALA A 171 -3.07 11.66 8.87
N ALA A 172 -2.37 10.84 8.07
CA ALA A 172 -1.67 9.64 8.55
C ALA A 172 -0.59 9.98 9.58
N ALA A 173 0.22 11.00 9.30
CA ALA A 173 1.24 11.48 10.21
C ALA A 173 0.62 12.06 11.49
N SER A 174 -0.40 12.93 11.37
CA SER A 174 -1.02 13.58 12.53
C SER A 174 -1.67 12.61 13.49
N ILE A 175 -2.47 11.67 12.99
CA ILE A 175 -3.12 10.69 13.86
C ILE A 175 -2.11 9.73 14.52
N SER A 176 -1.04 9.35 13.79
CA SER A 176 0.02 8.50 14.34
C SER A 176 0.90 9.21 15.37
N ARG A 177 0.93 10.56 15.36
CA ARG A 177 1.60 11.39 16.36
C ARG A 177 0.74 11.58 17.61
N ALA A 178 -0.56 11.79 17.44
CA ALA A 178 -1.48 12.04 18.55
C ALA A 178 -1.92 10.76 19.29
N THR A 179 -1.76 9.60 18.68
CA THR A 179 -2.20 8.30 19.24
C THR A 179 -1.08 7.26 19.20
N ARG A 180 -1.32 6.08 19.79
CA ARG A 180 -0.40 4.93 19.67
C ARG A 180 -0.71 4.04 18.46
N ALA A 181 -1.50 4.54 17.51
CA ALA A 181 -1.87 3.81 16.30
C ALA A 181 -0.78 3.86 15.23
N ILE A 182 -0.80 2.87 14.34
CA ILE A 182 0.02 2.83 13.13
C ILE A 182 -0.85 3.23 11.95
N SER A 183 -0.41 4.20 11.16
CA SER A 183 -1.14 4.61 9.96
C SER A 183 -0.49 4.02 8.71
N VAL A 184 -1.28 3.46 7.80
CA VAL A 184 -0.82 2.93 6.51
C VAL A 184 -1.54 3.69 5.41
N CYS A 185 -0.79 4.48 4.64
CA CYS A 185 -1.31 5.36 3.60
C CYS A 185 -0.88 4.88 2.22
N VAL A 186 -1.83 4.73 1.30
CA VAL A 186 -1.61 4.46 -0.13
C VAL A 186 -1.69 5.78 -0.88
N SER A 187 -0.68 6.06 -1.69
CA SER A 187 -0.61 7.26 -2.52
C SER A 187 -1.46 7.11 -3.78
N GLU A 188 -2.38 8.05 -4.01
CA GLU A 188 -3.25 8.06 -5.19
C GLU A 188 -2.49 8.30 -6.51
N SER A 189 -1.35 8.99 -6.45
CA SER A 189 -0.60 9.36 -7.67
C SER A 189 0.23 8.22 -8.24
N ASN A 190 0.73 7.32 -7.39
CA ASN A 190 1.70 6.31 -7.80
C ASN A 190 1.54 4.96 -7.09
N GLY A 191 0.53 4.81 -6.22
CA GLY A 191 0.24 3.59 -5.48
C GLY A 191 1.24 3.24 -4.37
N THR A 192 2.26 4.09 -4.12
CA THR A 192 3.24 3.86 -3.04
C THR A 192 2.55 3.80 -1.68
N VAL A 193 2.83 2.74 -0.92
CA VAL A 193 2.36 2.55 0.44
C VAL A 193 3.40 3.10 1.42
N ARG A 194 2.96 3.88 2.39
CA ARG A 194 3.79 4.44 3.47
C ARG A 194 3.20 4.10 4.82
N ILE A 195 4.05 3.67 5.74
CA ILE A 195 3.68 3.41 7.13
C ILE A 195 4.19 4.57 7.98
N PHE A 196 3.31 5.11 8.81
CA PHE A 196 3.59 6.18 9.74
C PHE A 196 3.45 5.70 11.17
N GLN A 197 4.40 6.10 12.00
CA GLN A 197 4.40 5.89 13.44
C GLN A 197 5.00 7.12 14.10
N ASN A 198 4.40 7.60 15.19
CA ASN A 198 4.86 8.79 15.91
C ASN A 198 5.04 10.03 14.99
N GLY A 199 4.21 10.16 13.95
CA GLY A 199 4.28 11.26 12.99
C GLY A 199 5.38 11.18 11.93
N GLU A 200 6.13 10.08 11.87
CA GLU A 200 7.24 9.89 10.94
C GLU A 200 7.00 8.71 10.02
N VAL A 201 7.56 8.75 8.81
CA VAL A 201 7.53 7.62 7.87
C VAL A 201 8.57 6.60 8.30
N VAL A 202 8.11 5.43 8.73
CA VAL A 202 8.97 4.34 9.20
C VAL A 202 9.19 3.26 8.14
N LEU A 203 8.32 3.19 7.13
CA LEU A 203 8.47 2.28 5.99
C LEU A 203 7.83 2.87 4.72
N ARG A 204 8.48 2.65 3.59
CA ARG A 204 7.96 2.93 2.24
C ARG A 204 8.00 1.65 1.42
N ILE A 205 6.92 1.35 0.71
CA ILE A 205 6.77 0.20 -0.17
C ILE A 205 6.24 0.69 -1.51
N GLU A 206 6.96 0.43 -2.59
CA GLU A 206 6.52 0.79 -3.93
C GLU A 206 5.68 -0.34 -4.53
N PRO A 207 4.54 -0.05 -5.18
CA PRO A 207 3.78 -1.09 -5.85
C PRO A 207 4.58 -1.55 -7.06
N MET A 208 4.86 -2.85 -7.16
CA MET A 208 5.39 -3.43 -8.38
C MET A 208 4.40 -3.17 -9.52
N ARG A 209 4.73 -2.23 -10.41
CA ARG A 209 4.01 -2.05 -11.67
C ARG A 209 4.19 -3.32 -12.50
N ARG A 210 3.12 -3.81 -13.14
CA ARG A 210 3.27 -4.80 -14.20
C ARG A 210 4.22 -4.22 -15.26
N ALA A 211 5.14 -5.04 -15.75
CA ALA A 211 6.05 -4.66 -16.82
C ALA A 211 5.25 -3.99 -17.96
N MET A 212 5.76 -2.86 -18.45
CA MET A 212 5.22 -2.18 -19.63
C MET A 212 5.17 -3.20 -20.77
N LYS A 213 3.99 -3.48 -21.32
CA LYS A 213 3.92 -4.09 -22.66
C LYS A 213 4.18 -2.98 -23.65
N TRP A 214 5.27 -3.10 -24.43
CA TRP A 214 5.36 -2.38 -25.69
C TRP A 214 4.16 -2.82 -26.54
N GLN A 215 3.28 -1.88 -26.87
CA GLN A 215 2.32 -2.04 -27.96
C GLN A 215 2.90 -1.30 -29.15
N GLU A 216 2.93 -1.95 -30.31
CA GLU A 216 3.16 -1.22 -31.56
C GLU A 216 2.09 -0.13 -31.67
N LEU A 217 2.54 1.11 -31.84
CA LEU A 217 1.64 2.21 -32.16
C LEU A 217 1.02 1.90 -33.52
N GLU A 218 -0.27 1.54 -33.55
CA GLU A 218 -1.04 1.55 -34.78
C GLU A 218 -1.08 2.99 -35.30
N PHE A 219 -0.20 3.29 -36.25
CA PHE A 219 -0.19 4.54 -36.98
C PHE A 219 -1.17 4.42 -38.14
N GLU A 220 -2.35 5.00 -37.99
CA GLU A 220 -3.24 5.24 -39.12
C GLU A 220 -2.78 6.52 -39.83
N PRO A 221 -2.25 6.45 -41.07
CA PRO A 221 -1.89 7.64 -41.81
C PRO A 221 -3.16 8.45 -42.14
N PRO A 222 -3.11 9.80 -42.10
CA PRO A 222 -4.25 10.61 -42.47
C PRO A 222 -4.65 10.31 -43.92
N ILE A 223 -5.95 10.04 -44.12
CA ILE A 223 -6.55 9.79 -45.43
C ILE A 223 -6.26 11.01 -46.32
N GLY A 224 -5.52 10.77 -47.41
CA GLY A 224 -5.15 11.81 -48.37
C GLY A 224 -6.39 12.49 -48.93
N GLN A 225 -6.40 13.82 -48.93
CA GLN A 225 -7.32 14.58 -49.77
C GLN A 225 -6.81 14.47 -51.21
N GLU A 226 -7.49 13.64 -52.01
CA GLU A 226 -7.35 13.68 -53.47
C GLU A 226 -7.94 14.99 -53.99
N SER A 227 -7.15 15.66 -54.83
CA SER A 227 -7.39 16.94 -55.49
C SER A 227 -8.55 16.91 -56.47
#